data_AF-A0A945K4R0-F1
#
_entry.id   AF-A0A945K4R0-F1
#
_cell.length_a   1.000
_cell.length_b   1.000
_cell.length_c   1.000
_cell.angle_alpha   90.00
_cell.angle_beta   90.00
_cell.angle_gamma   90.00
#
_symmetry.space_group_name_H-M   'P 1'
#
loop_
_entity.id
_entity.type
_entity.pdbx_description
1 polymer ?
#
loop_
_entity_poly.entity_id
_entity_poly.type
_entity_poly.pdbx_seq_one_letter_code
_entity_poly.pdbx_strand_id
1 'polypeptide(L)'
;LIVIILGTLMYIIEGQQNGFDNIPKSIYWSVVTLTTVGYGDVVPITTLGKTVAVFIMLLGYAIIAVPTGIVSSELTKYNKAKRQEKNQSVIIEKEQEILSKEEEILKKLDSLEKKINQLK
;
A
#
# COMPACT_ATOMS: atom_id res chain seq x y z
N LEU A 1 7.47 20.06 10.28
CA LEU A 1 8.34 21.03 9.59
C LEU A 1 7.67 21.70 8.40
N ILE A 2 7.16 20.95 7.41
CA ILE A 2 6.49 21.51 6.21
C ILE A 2 5.35 22.48 6.58
N VAL A 3 4.41 22.05 7.42
CA VAL A 3 3.27 22.90 7.86
C VAL A 3 3.72 24.14 8.65
N ILE A 4 4.89 24.09 9.29
CA ILE A 4 5.45 25.23 10.01
C ILE A 4 5.94 26.27 9.00
N ILE A 5 6.72 25.81 8.00
CA ILE A 5 7.25 26.67 6.94
C ILE A 5 6.10 27.30 6.14
N LEU A 6 5.13 26.50 5.71
CA LEU A 6 3.97 26.96 4.96
C LEU A 6 3.10 27.93 5.78
N GLY A 7 2.88 27.63 7.07
CA GLY A 7 2.11 28.49 7.97
C GLY A 7 2.79 29.83 8.21
N THR A 8 4.10 29.83 8.46
CA THR A 8 4.86 31.07 8.60
C THR A 8 4.91 31.87 7.30
N LEU A 9 5.03 31.21 6.14
CA LEU A 9 4.98 31.88 4.84
C LEU A 9 3.63 32.57 4.61
N MET A 10 2.53 31.89 4.92
CA MET A 10 1.17 32.44 4.81
C MET A 10 0.91 33.58 5.78
N TYR A 11 1.46 33.50 7.00
CA TYR A 11 1.43 34.61 7.94
C TYR A 11 2.07 35.88 7.35
N ILE A 12 3.19 35.74 6.62
CA ILE A 12 3.87 36.87 5.99
C ILE A 12 3.11 37.40 4.77
N ILE A 13 2.50 36.52 3.96
CA ILE A 13 1.81 36.90 2.73
C ILE A 13 0.44 37.55 3.02
N GLU A 14 -0.34 36.97 3.92
CA GLU A 14 -1.71 37.41 4.20
C GLU A 14 -1.76 38.40 5.38
N GLY A 15 -0.96 38.16 6.43
CA GLY A 15 -0.91 39.00 7.62
C GLY A 15 -2.20 39.07 8.43
N GLN A 16 -2.18 39.90 9.48
CA GLN A 16 -3.31 40.11 10.39
C GLN A 16 -4.59 40.62 9.71
N GLN A 17 -4.47 41.42 8.64
CA GLN A 17 -5.64 42.01 7.98
C GLN A 17 -6.57 40.96 7.34
N ASN A 18 -6.04 39.77 7.05
CA ASN A 18 -6.77 38.67 6.39
C ASN A 18 -7.01 37.49 7.34
N GLY A 19 -6.90 37.68 8.66
CA GLY A 19 -7.17 36.67 9.67
C GLY A 19 -6.01 35.72 9.98
N PHE A 20 -4.83 35.92 9.38
CA PHE A 20 -3.59 35.23 9.72
C PHE A 20 -2.88 35.98 10.85
N ASP A 21 -3.50 35.99 12.04
CA ASP A 21 -3.16 36.97 13.09
C ASP A 21 -1.87 36.68 13.85
N ASN A 22 -1.50 35.41 13.88
CA ASN A 22 -0.31 34.90 14.52
C ASN A 22 0.17 33.63 13.82
N ILE A 23 1.44 33.27 14.07
CA ILE A 23 2.08 32.10 13.46
C ILE A 23 1.32 30.79 13.80
N PRO A 24 0.94 30.51 15.06
CA PRO A 24 0.22 29.28 15.39
C PRO A 24 -1.09 29.09 14.61
N LYS A 25 -1.90 30.15 14.46
CA LYS A 25 -3.14 30.11 13.67
C LYS A 25 -2.88 29.84 12.18
N SER A 26 -1.79 30.38 11.66
CA SER A 26 -1.37 30.17 10.26
C SER A 26 -0.83 28.75 10.03
N ILE A 27 -0.17 28.17 11.03
CA ILE A 27 0.23 26.76 11.04
C ILE A 27 -1.02 25.87 11.09
N TYR A 28 -2.00 26.19 11.94
CA TYR A 28 -3.27 25.48 11.99
C TYR A 28 -3.95 25.48 10.62
N TRP A 29 -4.04 26.63 9.95
CA TRP A 29 -4.56 26.72 8.58
C TRP A 29 -3.80 25.79 7.63
N SER A 30 -2.47 25.82 7.68
CA SER A 30 -1.63 24.96 6.82
C SER A 30 -1.84 23.48 7.10
N VAL A 31 -2.07 23.08 8.36
CA VAL A 31 -2.38 21.70 8.72
C VAL A 31 -3.71 21.29 8.08
N VAL A 32 -4.79 22.05 8.30
CA VAL A 32 -6.14 21.67 7.83
C VAL A 32 -6.27 21.73 6.31
N THR A 33 -5.53 22.61 5.64
CA THR A 33 -5.46 22.66 4.18
C THR A 33 -4.63 21.51 3.62
N LEU A 34 -3.45 21.23 4.18
CA LEU A 34 -2.58 20.14 3.72
C LEU A 34 -3.22 18.77 3.93
N THR A 35 -3.98 18.59 5.02
CA THR A 35 -4.73 17.35 5.30
C THR A 35 -6.08 17.27 4.58
N THR A 36 -6.41 18.25 3.72
CA THR A 36 -7.66 18.33 2.95
C THR A 36 -8.94 18.47 3.78
N VAL A 37 -8.84 18.80 5.07
CA VAL A 37 -9.99 19.03 5.97
C VAL A 37 -10.70 20.34 5.63
N GLY A 38 -9.94 21.44 5.52
CA GLY A 38 -10.43 22.72 4.99
C GLY A 38 -11.66 23.31 5.71
N TYR A 39 -11.61 23.51 7.03
CA TYR A 39 -12.74 24.07 7.79
C TYR A 39 -13.24 25.45 7.30
N GLY A 40 -12.39 26.22 6.63
CA GLY A 40 -12.78 27.51 6.02
C GLY A 40 -12.92 28.67 7.01
N ASP A 41 -12.50 28.49 8.26
CA ASP A 41 -12.47 29.50 9.32
C ASP A 41 -11.42 30.59 9.09
N VAL A 42 -10.33 30.24 8.40
CA VAL A 42 -9.34 31.17 7.85
C VAL A 42 -9.08 30.77 6.40
N VAL A 43 -9.01 31.73 5.49
CA VAL A 43 -8.73 31.49 4.07
C VAL A 43 -7.86 32.61 3.50
N PRO A 44 -6.97 32.31 2.55
CA PRO A 44 -6.18 33.32 1.86
C PRO A 44 -7.07 34.20 0.98
N ILE A 45 -6.92 35.51 1.12
CA ILE A 45 -7.73 36.50 0.40
C ILE A 45 -6.91 37.09 -0.74
N THR A 46 -5.61 37.30 -0.51
CA THR A 46 -4.70 37.90 -1.50
C THR A 46 -4.50 36.99 -2.71
N THR A 47 -4.25 37.60 -3.88
CA THR A 47 -3.93 36.85 -5.10
C THR A 47 -2.72 35.95 -4.90
N LEU A 48 -1.68 36.47 -4.24
CA LEU A 48 -0.45 35.72 -3.97
C LEU A 48 -0.70 34.55 -3.02
N GLY A 49 -1.43 34.76 -1.92
CA GLY A 49 -1.75 33.71 -0.96
C GLY A 49 -2.65 32.62 -1.57
N LYS A 50 -3.58 32.98 -2.45
CA LYS A 50 -4.38 32.02 -3.21
C LYS A 50 -3.51 31.16 -4.14
N THR A 51 -2.55 31.76 -4.85
CA THR A 51 -1.61 31.01 -5.69
C THR A 51 -0.79 30.02 -4.86
N VAL A 52 -0.26 30.46 -3.71
CA VAL A 52 0.47 29.58 -2.78
C VAL A 52 -0.43 28.46 -2.25
N ALA A 53 -1.67 28.77 -1.89
CA ALA A 53 -2.61 27.78 -1.39
C ALA A 53 -2.92 26.67 -2.40
N VAL A 54 -3.00 26.98 -3.70
CA VAL A 54 -3.15 25.96 -4.75
C VAL A 54 -1.96 24.97 -4.72
N PHE A 55 -0.74 25.47 -4.59
CA PHE A 55 0.44 24.61 -4.48
C PHE A 55 0.42 23.77 -3.19
N ILE A 56 -0.02 24.35 -2.06
CA ILE A 56 -0.16 23.62 -0.79
C ILE A 56 -1.15 22.46 -0.92
N MET A 57 -2.29 22.68 -1.60
CA MET A 57 -3.28 21.62 -1.83
C MET A 57 -2.71 20.49 -2.70
N LEU A 58 -1.96 20.81 -3.76
CA LEU A 58 -1.30 19.79 -4.60
C LEU A 58 -0.25 18.99 -3.82
N LEU A 59 0.53 19.65 -2.95
CA LEU A 59 1.48 18.99 -2.06
C LEU A 59 0.78 18.04 -1.08
N GLY A 60 -0.40 18.42 -0.56
CA GLY A 60 -1.20 17.56 0.31
C GLY A 60 -1.53 16.21 -0.35
N TYR A 61 -2.00 16.24 -1.60
CA TYR A 61 -2.25 15.02 -2.38
C TYR A 61 -0.99 14.18 -2.59
N ALA A 62 0.14 14.81 -2.91
CA ALA A 62 1.40 14.10 -3.11
C ALA A 62 1.87 13.37 -1.83
N ILE A 63 1.69 13.99 -0.66
CA ILE A 63 2.06 13.39 0.63
C ILE A 63 1.20 12.17 0.94
N ILE A 64 -0.11 12.21 0.65
CA ILE A 64 -1.02 11.08 0.88
C ILE A 64 -0.68 9.89 -0.04
N ALA A 65 -0.23 10.14 -1.27
CA ALA A 65 0.06 9.09 -2.24
C ALA A 65 1.21 8.14 -1.82
N VAL A 66 2.22 8.65 -1.11
CA VAL A 66 3.41 7.87 -0.72
C VAL A 66 3.10 6.72 0.25
N PRO A 67 2.50 6.95 1.44
CA PRO A 67 2.19 5.86 2.37
C PRO A 67 1.19 4.87 1.77
N THR A 68 0.18 5.34 1.02
CA THR A 68 -0.76 4.48 0.31
C THR A 68 -0.04 3.60 -0.71
N GLY A 69 0.91 4.14 -1.47
CA GLY A 69 1.73 3.40 -2.42
C GLY A 69 2.58 2.32 -1.75
N ILE A 70 3.22 2.64 -0.61
CA ILE A 70 4.01 1.69 0.16
C ILE A 70 3.14 0.53 0.63
N VAL A 71 2.01 0.80 1.29
CA VAL A 71 1.10 -0.25 1.79
C VAL A 71 0.55 -1.10 0.65
N SER A 72 0.16 -0.48 -0.47
CA SER A 72 -0.34 -1.20 -1.65
C SER A 72 0.72 -2.14 -2.24
N SER A 73 1.97 -1.69 -2.30
CA SER A 73 3.09 -2.53 -2.79
C SER A 73 3.32 -3.74 -1.90
N GLU A 74 3.21 -3.56 -0.58
CA GLU A 74 3.44 -4.64 0.38
C GLU A 74 2.29 -5.64 0.39
N LEU A 75 1.04 -5.15 0.31
CA LEU A 75 -0.14 -6.01 0.16
C LEU A 75 -0.07 -6.84 -1.13
N THR A 76 0.43 -6.25 -2.23
CA THR A 76 0.61 -6.96 -3.50
C THR A 76 1.63 -8.08 -3.39
N LYS A 77 2.77 -7.84 -2.71
CA LYS A 77 3.78 -8.88 -2.45
C LYS A 77 3.22 -9.99 -1.56
N TYR A 78 2.54 -9.64 -0.47
CA TYR A 78 1.91 -10.60 0.43
C TYR A 78 0.93 -11.52 -0.32
N ASN A 79 0.06 -10.93 -1.14
CA ASN A 79 -0.90 -11.69 -1.95
C ASN A 79 -0.20 -12.60 -2.97
N LYS A 80 0.91 -12.14 -3.56
CA LYS A 80 1.71 -12.95 -4.50
C LYS A 80 2.37 -14.14 -3.79
N ALA A 81 2.99 -13.92 -2.62
CA ALA A 81 3.62 -14.98 -1.83
C ALA A 81 2.60 -16.03 -1.40
N LYS A 82 1.44 -15.61 -0.87
CA LYS A 82 0.36 -16.52 -0.49
C LYS A 82 -0.18 -17.35 -1.66
N ARG A 83 -0.25 -16.76 -2.86
CA ARG A 83 -0.66 -17.48 -4.08
C ARG A 83 0.40 -18.49 -4.52
N GLN A 84 1.69 -18.17 -4.35
CA GLN A 84 2.79 -19.10 -4.65
C GLN A 84 2.79 -20.29 -3.69
N GLU A 85 2.61 -20.06 -2.39
CA GLU A 85 2.48 -21.14 -1.39
C GLU A 85 1.33 -22.08 -1.72
N LYS A 86 0.16 -21.53 -2.07
CA LYS A 86 -1.00 -22.32 -2.50
C LYS A 86 -0.75 -23.11 -3.78
N ASN A 87 -0.08 -22.53 -4.76
CA ASN A 87 0.26 -23.26 -5.99
C ASN A 87 1.27 -24.38 -5.70
N GLN A 88 2.24 -24.13 -4.82
CA GLN A 88 3.24 -25.12 -4.42
C GLN A 88 2.61 -26.29 -3.66
N SER A 89 1.67 -26.03 -2.74
CA SER A 89 0.97 -27.09 -2.01
C SER A 89 0.18 -28.01 -2.95
N VAL A 90 -0.47 -27.45 -3.97
CA VAL A 90 -1.18 -28.23 -5.00
C VAL A 90 -0.23 -29.11 -5.82
N ILE A 91 0.98 -28.64 -6.13
CA ILE A 91 1.98 -29.44 -6.84
C ILE A 91 2.47 -30.59 -5.94
N ILE A 92 2.80 -30.31 -4.69
CA ILE A 92 3.26 -31.31 -3.73
C ILE A 92 2.18 -32.39 -3.52
N GLU A 93 0.91 -32.00 -3.37
CA GLU A 93 -0.21 -32.95 -3.25
C GLU A 93 -0.29 -33.90 -4.46
N LYS A 94 -0.10 -33.38 -5.69
CA LYS A 94 -0.08 -34.20 -6.90
C LYS A 94 1.14 -35.12 -6.98
N GLU A 95 2.31 -34.64 -6.58
CA GLU A 95 3.53 -35.46 -6.53
C GLU A 95 3.38 -36.63 -5.55
N GLN A 96 2.79 -36.39 -4.38
CA GLN A 96 2.47 -37.45 -3.41
C GLN A 96 1.48 -38.48 -3.98
N GLU A 97 0.45 -38.02 -4.72
CA GLU A 97 -0.49 -38.91 -5.39
C GLU A 97 0.21 -39.80 -6.43
N ILE A 98 1.10 -39.23 -7.26
CA ILE A 98 1.88 -39.99 -8.26
C ILE A 98 2.74 -41.05 -7.57
N LEU A 99 3.47 -40.68 -6.51
CA LEU A 99 4.34 -41.61 -5.77
C LEU A 99 3.54 -42.79 -5.18
N SER A 100 2.34 -42.54 -4.64
CA SER A 100 1.49 -43.63 -4.13
C SER A 100 1.03 -44.60 -5.22
N LYS A 101 0.76 -44.10 -6.43
CA LYS A 101 0.39 -44.92 -7.59
C LYS A 101 1.57 -45.73 -8.10
N GLU A 102 2.78 -45.17 -8.11
CA GLU A 102 4.00 -45.90 -8.47
C GLU A 102 4.26 -47.07 -7.51
N GLU A 103 4.10 -46.86 -6.20
CA GLU A 103 4.25 -47.94 -5.22
C GLU A 103 3.21 -49.07 -5.45
N GLU A 104 1.97 -48.72 -5.80
CA GLU A 104 0.93 -49.69 -6.14
C GLU A 104 1.29 -50.48 -7.41
N ILE A 105 1.81 -49.81 -8.44
CA ILE A 105 2.25 -50.45 -9.69
C ILE A 105 3.39 -51.44 -9.41
N LEU A 106 4.38 -51.06 -8.60
CA LEU A 106 5.50 -51.93 -8.24
C LEU A 106 5.02 -53.18 -7.48
N LYS A 107 4.07 -53.03 -6.55
CA LYS A 107 3.44 -54.18 -5.87
C LYS A 107 2.71 -55.12 -6.84
N LYS A 108 1.98 -54.57 -7.81
CA LYS A 108 1.30 -55.38 -8.84
C LYS A 108 2.30 -56.14 -9.71
N LEU A 109 3.41 -55.50 -10.11
CA LEU A 109 4.47 -56.14 -10.89
C LEU A 109 5.11 -57.32 -10.15
N ASP A 110 5.51 -57.14 -8.88
CA ASP A 110 6.08 -58.22 -8.05
C ASP A 110 5.10 -59.40 -7.92
N SER A 111 3.81 -59.11 -7.77
CA SER A 111 2.78 -60.16 -7.72
C SER A 111 2.62 -60.93 -9.03
N LEU A 112 2.80 -60.27 -10.19
CA LEU A 112 2.75 -60.90 -11.51
C LEU A 112 3.99 -61.77 -11.74
N GLU A 113 5.17 -61.30 -11.35
CA GLU A 113 6.41 -62.05 -11.46
C GLU A 113 6.34 -63.35 -10.64
N LYS A 114 5.83 -63.28 -9.40
CA LYS A 114 5.58 -64.46 -8.56
C LYS A 114 4.63 -65.46 -9.24
N LYS A 115 3.55 -64.99 -9.85
CA LYS A 115 2.60 -65.84 -10.59
C LYS A 115 3.22 -66.50 -11.82
N ILE A 116 4.04 -65.77 -12.59
CA ILE A 116 4.73 -66.31 -13.76
C ILE A 116 5.71 -67.41 -13.36
N ASN A 117 6.47 -67.21 -12.28
CA ASN A 117 7.41 -68.23 -11.78
C ASN A 117 6.71 -69.48 -11.23
N GLN A 118 5.43 -69.42 -10.88
CA GLN A 118 4.63 -70.60 -10.52
C GLN A 118 4.11 -71.37 -11.73
N LEU A 119 4.11 -70.76 -12.92
CA LEU A 119 3.64 -71.37 -14.18
C LEU A 119 4.75 -72.03 -15.00
N LYS A 120 6.01 -71.81 -14.64
CA LYS A 120 7.19 -72.48 -15.21
C LYS A 120 7.61 -73.64 -14.31
#